data_AF-A0A849H8N9-F1
#
_entry.id   AF-A0A849H8N9-F1
#
_cell.length_a   1.000
_cell.length_b   1.000
_cell.length_c   1.000
_cell.angle_alpha   90.00
_cell.angle_beta   90.00
_cell.angle_gamma   90.00
#
_symmetry.space_group_name_H-M   'P 1'
#
loop_
_entity.id
_entity.type
_entity.pdbx_description
1 polymer ?
#
loop_
_entity_poly.entity_id
_entity_poly.type
_entity_poly.pdbx_seq_one_letter_code
_entity_poly.pdbx_strand_id
1 'polypeptide(L)'
;MKLPWVPTLILVLGAVLTLGAAEQNTLPLRRPLGEVVPMEVQGHLGQDLTVPDDEAAVAGFSNYLFRLYEKAEPGQTDLDPPAADPEAVSPQGDSTTVGIEPPSSSFSLYVGYYESQTQGNTIHSPKNCLPGAGWEPLSSEPVAIEVGGRAVTVNKYLLQNGSQQALVLYWYQGRGRVRHSEYLVKLDLLRDAAIRRRSDEALVRIVVPVLEGGTEAALELALDAARVAIPALDLSFPEG
;
A
#
# COMPACT_ATOMS: atom_id res chain seq x y z
N MET A 1 -40.11 -32.91 3.78
CA MET A 1 -39.05 -33.77 4.36
C MET A 1 -38.00 -32.84 4.97
N LYS A 2 -37.95 -32.68 6.30
CA LYS A 2 -36.93 -31.84 6.97
C LYS A 2 -35.67 -32.70 7.12
N LEU A 3 -34.54 -32.31 6.53
CA LEU A 3 -33.29 -33.07 6.69
C LEU A 3 -32.71 -32.79 8.10
N PRO A 4 -32.74 -33.76 9.04
CA PRO A 4 -32.32 -33.51 10.43
C PRO A 4 -30.80 -33.30 10.60
N TRP A 5 -30.03 -33.45 9.53
CA TRP A 5 -28.57 -33.38 9.50
C TRP A 5 -28.07 -31.98 9.15
N VAL A 6 -28.94 -31.13 8.60
CA VAL A 6 -28.59 -29.76 8.17
C VAL A 6 -28.09 -28.91 9.34
N PRO A 7 -28.74 -28.89 10.53
CA PRO A 7 -28.25 -28.13 11.66
C PRO A 7 -26.87 -28.58 12.15
N THR A 8 -26.64 -29.90 12.23
CA THR A 8 -25.34 -30.46 12.65
C THR A 8 -24.25 -30.11 11.64
N LEU A 9 -24.54 -30.16 10.34
CA LEU A 9 -23.58 -29.84 9.30
C LEU A 9 -23.22 -28.35 9.30
N ILE A 10 -24.19 -27.46 9.54
CA ILE A 10 -23.96 -26.03 9.75
C ILE A 10 -23.09 -25.79 10.99
N LEU A 11 -23.36 -26.50 12.09
CA LEU A 11 -22.64 -26.30 13.35
C LEU A 11 -21.21 -26.81 13.29
N VAL A 12 -20.97 -27.97 12.66
CA VAL A 12 -19.62 -28.51 12.40
C VAL A 12 -18.86 -27.58 11.45
N LEU A 13 -19.50 -27.12 10.37
CA LEU A 13 -18.89 -26.16 9.45
C LEU A 13 -18.53 -24.86 10.18
N GLY A 14 -19.45 -24.31 10.99
CA GLY A 14 -19.21 -23.12 11.80
C GLY A 14 -18.05 -23.29 12.79
N ALA A 15 -17.99 -24.42 13.48
CA ALA A 15 -16.91 -24.74 14.42
C ALA A 15 -15.55 -24.85 13.72
N VAL A 16 -15.48 -25.51 12.56
CA VAL A 16 -14.25 -25.60 11.75
C VAL A 16 -13.82 -24.22 11.25
N LEU A 17 -14.75 -23.40 10.76
CA LEU A 17 -14.46 -22.02 10.34
C LEU A 17 -13.95 -21.17 11.50
N THR A 18 -14.51 -21.34 12.69
CA THR A 18 -14.17 -20.55 13.89
C THR A 18 -12.81 -20.96 14.45
N LEU A 19 -12.56 -22.26 14.60
CA LEU A 19 -11.29 -22.79 15.10
C LEU A 19 -10.13 -22.51 14.12
N GLY A 20 -10.38 -22.65 12.82
CA GLY A 20 -9.40 -22.30 11.79
C GLY A 20 -9.06 -20.81 11.78
N ALA A 21 -10.06 -19.94 11.94
CA ALA A 21 -9.84 -18.50 12.03
C ALA A 21 -9.15 -18.06 13.34
N ALA A 22 -9.26 -18.82 14.42
CA ALA A 22 -8.64 -18.52 15.71
C ALA A 22 -7.12 -18.79 15.74
N GLU A 23 -6.63 -19.77 14.96
CA GLU A 23 -5.21 -20.07 14.81
C GLU A 23 -4.72 -19.63 13.43
N GLN A 24 -4.08 -18.47 13.35
CA GLN A 24 -3.48 -17.95 12.11
C GLN A 24 -1.96 -18.10 12.13
N ASN A 25 -1.38 -18.49 11.00
CA ASN A 25 0.06 -18.47 10.80
C ASN A 25 0.53 -17.05 10.52
N THR A 26 1.67 -16.67 11.10
CA THR A 26 2.41 -15.48 10.69
C THR A 26 3.30 -15.84 9.51
N LEU A 27 3.13 -15.14 8.40
CA LEU A 27 3.91 -15.39 7.18
C LEU A 27 4.81 -14.17 6.90
N PRO A 28 6.09 -14.20 7.31
CA PRO A 28 7.01 -13.11 7.04
C PRO A 28 7.31 -12.98 5.55
N LEU A 29 7.85 -11.82 5.17
CA LEU A 29 8.33 -11.59 3.82
C LEU A 29 9.45 -12.57 3.45
N ARG A 30 9.44 -13.06 2.22
CA ARG A 30 10.53 -13.87 1.65
C ARG A 30 11.78 -13.04 1.38
N ARG A 31 11.60 -11.77 1.03
CA ARG A 31 12.66 -10.78 0.81
C ARG A 31 12.23 -9.41 1.34
N PRO A 32 13.15 -8.60 1.88
CA PRO A 32 12.86 -7.22 2.26
C PRO A 32 12.27 -6.42 1.10
N LEU A 33 11.27 -5.58 1.38
CA LEU A 33 10.59 -4.77 0.36
C LEU A 33 11.54 -3.83 -0.39
N GLY A 34 12.48 -3.22 0.34
CA GLY A 34 13.46 -2.30 -0.23
C GLY A 34 14.48 -2.96 -1.17
N GLU A 35 14.64 -4.29 -1.09
CA GLU A 35 15.53 -5.06 -1.99
C GLU A 35 14.85 -5.35 -3.34
N VAL A 36 13.54 -5.67 -3.33
CA VAL A 36 12.83 -6.07 -4.55
C VAL A 36 12.29 -4.89 -5.34
N VAL A 37 11.90 -3.81 -4.64
CA VAL A 37 11.41 -2.59 -5.28
C VAL A 37 12.62 -1.81 -5.80
N PRO A 38 12.70 -1.50 -7.11
CA PRO A 38 13.84 -0.80 -7.68
C PRO A 38 14.06 0.59 -7.08
N MET A 39 15.33 1.01 -6.99
CA MET A 39 15.68 2.38 -6.60
C MET A 39 15.45 3.39 -7.72
N GLU A 40 15.20 2.94 -8.95
CA GLU A 40 14.92 3.82 -10.08
C GLU A 40 13.66 3.34 -10.82
N VAL A 41 12.74 4.26 -11.08
CA VAL A 41 11.51 4.01 -11.83
C VAL A 41 11.25 5.17 -12.78
N GLN A 42 11.19 4.89 -14.08
CA GLN A 42 10.92 5.90 -15.12
C GLN A 42 11.82 7.15 -15.00
N GLY A 43 13.11 6.98 -14.71
CA GLY A 43 14.06 8.09 -14.54
C GLY A 43 13.91 8.90 -13.24
N HIS A 44 13.10 8.40 -12.29
CA HIS A 44 13.01 8.95 -10.95
C HIS A 44 13.83 8.09 -9.99
N LEU A 45 14.67 8.73 -9.19
CA LEU A 45 15.50 8.08 -8.17
C LEU A 45 14.75 8.04 -6.83
N GLY A 46 14.79 6.88 -6.20
CA GLY A 46 14.12 6.59 -4.96
C GLY A 46 14.96 6.99 -3.74
N GLN A 47 14.28 7.50 -2.72
CA GLN A 47 14.80 7.68 -1.38
C GLN A 47 13.83 7.03 -0.38
N ASP A 48 14.35 6.11 0.43
CA ASP A 48 13.56 5.48 1.49
C ASP A 48 13.29 6.47 2.63
N LEU A 49 12.03 6.59 3.00
CA LEU A 49 11.54 7.38 4.11
C LEU A 49 11.21 6.46 5.28
N THR A 50 11.49 6.96 6.48
CA THR A 50 11.13 6.28 7.72
C THR A 50 9.79 6.81 8.21
N VAL A 51 8.88 5.91 8.55
CA VAL A 51 7.63 6.26 9.25
C VAL A 51 7.94 6.34 10.75
N PRO A 52 7.61 7.45 11.43
CA PRO A 52 7.75 7.57 12.89
C PRO A 52 7.07 6.41 13.63
N ASP A 53 7.65 5.99 14.77
CA ASP A 53 7.23 4.80 15.50
C ASP A 53 5.77 4.87 15.99
N ASP A 54 5.29 6.05 16.36
CA ASP A 54 3.91 6.30 16.79
C ASP A 54 2.92 6.13 15.64
N GLU A 55 3.24 6.62 14.45
CA GLU A 55 2.43 6.44 13.25
C GLU A 55 2.46 4.98 12.75
N ALA A 56 3.62 4.33 12.81
CA ALA A 56 3.78 2.92 12.49
C ALA A 56 2.94 2.03 13.43
N ALA A 57 2.92 2.35 14.72
CA ALA A 57 2.10 1.65 15.71
C ALA A 57 0.60 1.80 15.44
N VAL A 58 0.15 2.97 15.00
CA VAL A 58 -1.26 3.21 14.61
C VAL A 58 -1.62 2.45 13.33
N ALA A 59 -0.71 2.39 12.36
CA ALA A 59 -0.94 1.68 11.10
C ALA A 59 -0.94 0.14 11.27
N GLY A 60 -0.20 -0.38 12.24
CA GLY A 60 -0.23 -1.79 12.65
C GLY A 60 0.36 -2.78 11.64
N PHE A 61 1.13 -2.31 10.64
CA PHE A 61 1.85 -3.18 9.71
C PHE A 61 2.98 -3.95 10.41
N SER A 62 3.30 -5.13 9.92
CA SER A 62 4.46 -5.92 10.39
C SER A 62 5.75 -5.49 9.70
N ASN A 63 5.65 -5.10 8.44
CA ASN A 63 6.76 -4.59 7.63
C ASN A 63 6.25 -3.48 6.72
N TYR A 64 7.11 -2.54 6.34
CA TYR A 64 6.74 -1.50 5.38
C TYR A 64 7.89 -1.08 4.46
N LEU A 65 7.52 -0.41 3.39
CA LEU A 65 8.40 0.42 2.57
C LEU A 65 7.65 1.71 2.32
N PHE A 66 8.28 2.84 2.60
CA PHE A 66 7.83 4.14 2.13
C PHE A 66 8.98 4.78 1.35
N ARG A 67 8.78 5.02 0.07
CA ARG A 67 9.81 5.53 -0.84
C ARG A 67 9.29 6.71 -1.63
N LEU A 68 10.06 7.80 -1.63
CA LEU A 68 9.86 8.97 -2.46
C LEU A 68 10.70 8.84 -3.73
N TYR A 69 10.12 9.06 -4.90
CA TYR A 69 10.80 9.00 -6.19
C TYR A 69 10.86 10.38 -6.81
N GLU A 70 12.05 10.94 -6.93
CA GLU A 70 12.28 12.28 -7.47
C GLU A 70 12.93 12.22 -8.84
N LYS A 71 12.49 13.08 -9.75
CA LYS A 71 13.10 13.18 -11.08
C LYS A 71 14.54 13.68 -10.91
N ALA A 72 15.51 12.96 -11.49
CA ALA A 72 16.88 13.43 -11.52
C ALA A 72 16.96 14.75 -12.31
N GLU A 73 17.40 15.84 -11.68
CA GLU A 73 17.60 17.09 -12.41
C GLU A 73 18.81 16.95 -13.36
N PRO A 74 18.68 17.39 -14.63
CA PRO A 74 19.80 17.35 -15.57
C PRO A 74 20.87 18.36 -15.14
N GLY A 75 21.90 17.89 -14.44
CA GLY A 75 23.06 18.69 -14.03
C GLY A 75 23.61 18.41 -12.64
N GLN A 76 22.98 17.57 -11.82
CA GLN A 76 23.49 17.20 -10.50
C GLN A 76 24.45 15.99 -10.59
N THR A 77 25.52 16.16 -11.34
CA THR A 77 26.73 15.33 -11.23
C THR A 77 27.66 16.01 -10.23
N ASP A 78 28.02 15.29 -9.17
CA ASP A 78 28.99 15.65 -8.12
C ASP A 78 28.54 16.76 -7.16
N LEU A 79 27.88 16.37 -6.06
CA LEU A 79 27.90 17.15 -4.82
C LEU A 79 28.49 16.29 -3.71
N ASP A 80 29.62 16.75 -3.19
CA ASP A 80 30.16 16.37 -1.90
C ASP A 80 29.04 16.27 -0.84
N PRO A 81 29.18 15.36 0.16
CA PRO A 81 28.24 15.34 1.28
C PRO A 81 28.22 16.73 1.92
N PRO A 82 27.04 17.33 2.16
CA PRO A 82 26.98 18.63 2.81
C PRO A 82 27.70 18.53 4.15
N ALA A 83 28.71 19.38 4.33
CA ALA A 83 29.42 19.52 5.58
C ALA A 83 28.40 19.70 6.71
N ALA A 84 28.56 18.90 7.76
CA ALA A 84 27.76 19.02 8.97
C ALA A 84 28.03 20.40 9.61
N ASP A 85 27.15 21.36 9.36
CA ASP A 85 27.07 22.58 10.18
C ASP A 85 26.29 22.24 11.46
N PRO A 86 26.91 22.32 12.66
CA PRO A 86 26.30 21.84 13.89
C PRO A 86 25.46 22.89 14.65
N GLU A 87 25.18 24.06 14.07
CA GLU A 87 24.49 25.15 14.77
C GLU A 87 23.43 25.85 13.92
N ALA A 88 22.21 25.29 13.92
CA ALA A 88 20.98 26.05 13.64
C ALA A 88 19.76 25.45 14.38
N VAL A 89 19.66 25.79 15.67
CA VAL A 89 18.45 26.27 16.37
C VAL A 89 17.16 25.40 16.39
N SER A 90 17.01 24.70 17.53
CA SER A 90 15.88 24.65 18.50
C SER A 90 14.54 23.91 18.22
N PRO A 91 13.91 23.26 19.23
CA PRO A 91 12.84 22.28 19.06
C PRO A 91 11.46 22.84 19.44
N GLN A 92 10.66 23.27 18.47
CA GLN A 92 9.20 23.38 18.64
C GLN A 92 8.52 23.27 17.27
N GLY A 93 8.10 22.06 16.93
CA GLY A 93 7.18 21.75 15.84
C GLY A 93 6.30 20.60 16.31
N ASP A 94 5.01 20.85 16.43
CA ASP A 94 3.99 19.89 16.83
C ASP A 94 3.92 18.74 15.81
N SER A 95 3.61 17.54 16.32
CA SER A 95 3.58 16.29 15.58
C SER A 95 2.35 16.19 14.67
N THR A 96 2.31 15.16 13.82
CA THR A 96 1.24 14.72 12.89
C THR A 96 1.34 15.28 11.47
N THR A 97 1.96 14.55 10.54
CA THR A 97 1.62 14.43 9.09
C THR A 97 2.67 13.56 8.40
N VAL A 98 2.35 12.30 8.07
CA VAL A 98 3.02 11.58 6.97
C VAL A 98 2.96 12.46 5.72
N GLY A 99 4.08 13.02 5.30
CA GLY A 99 4.17 13.93 4.16
C GLY A 99 3.53 13.33 2.90
N ILE A 100 2.36 13.87 2.52
CA ILE A 100 1.66 13.55 1.27
C ILE A 100 2.23 14.38 0.09
N GLU A 101 3.23 15.23 0.33
CA GLU A 101 3.72 16.17 -0.66
C GLU A 101 5.12 15.79 -1.17
N PRO A 102 5.20 15.04 -2.28
CA PRO A 102 6.44 14.91 -3.02
C PRO A 102 6.64 16.20 -3.86
N PRO A 103 7.88 16.66 -4.14
CA PRO A 103 8.15 17.84 -4.99
C PRO A 103 7.45 17.83 -6.37
N SER A 104 7.56 18.93 -7.11
CA SER A 104 6.85 19.19 -8.38
C SER A 104 7.21 18.28 -9.57
N SER A 105 7.84 17.12 -9.35
CA SER A 105 7.99 16.06 -10.36
C SER A 105 8.34 14.72 -9.70
N SER A 106 7.61 14.37 -8.64
CA SER A 106 7.88 13.16 -7.87
C SER A 106 6.61 12.45 -7.46
N PHE A 107 6.77 11.19 -7.08
CA PHE A 107 5.68 10.37 -6.56
C PHE A 107 6.16 9.58 -5.36
N SER A 108 5.23 9.15 -4.50
CA SER A 108 5.55 8.27 -3.40
C SER A 108 4.93 6.89 -3.58
N LEU A 109 5.66 5.86 -3.16
CA LEU A 109 5.20 4.49 -3.06
C LEU A 109 5.20 4.09 -1.59
N TYR A 110 4.06 3.63 -1.11
CA TYR A 110 3.90 3.04 0.20
C TYR A 110 3.45 1.58 0.05
N VAL A 111 4.08 0.70 0.82
CA VAL A 111 3.71 -0.71 0.98
C VAL A 111 3.66 -1.00 2.47
N GLY A 112 2.48 -1.33 2.99
CA GLY A 112 2.30 -1.83 4.34
C GLY A 112 1.93 -3.30 4.31
N TYR A 113 2.80 -4.18 4.82
CA TYR A 113 2.61 -5.63 4.84
C TYR A 113 2.23 -6.12 6.24
N TYR A 114 1.25 -7.01 6.29
CA TYR A 114 0.70 -7.59 7.51
C TYR A 114 0.92 -9.10 7.43
N GLU A 115 1.73 -9.65 8.35
CA GLU A 115 2.06 -11.08 8.38
C GLU A 115 0.88 -11.96 8.81
N SER A 116 -0.04 -11.38 9.58
CA SER A 116 -1.33 -11.95 10.00
C SER A 116 -2.24 -10.80 10.45
N GLN A 117 -3.52 -10.86 10.11
CA GLN A 117 -4.50 -9.86 10.55
C GLN A 117 -5.29 -10.37 11.76
N THR A 118 -5.01 -9.80 12.93
CA THR A 118 -5.70 -10.08 14.21
C THR A 118 -6.60 -8.91 14.62
N GLN A 119 -7.44 -9.07 15.66
CA GLN A 119 -8.25 -7.97 16.16
C GLN A 119 -7.36 -6.77 16.55
N GLY A 120 -7.59 -5.62 15.89
CA GLY A 120 -6.87 -4.37 16.12
C GLY A 120 -5.86 -4.00 15.03
N ASN A 121 -5.27 -4.99 14.33
CA ASN A 121 -4.28 -4.78 13.27
C ASN A 121 -4.81 -5.30 11.93
N THR A 122 -5.85 -4.64 11.41
CA THR A 122 -6.47 -4.99 10.13
C THR A 122 -6.21 -3.92 9.09
N ILE A 123 -5.99 -4.34 7.84
CA ILE A 123 -5.80 -3.39 6.74
C ILE A 123 -7.12 -2.67 6.47
N HIS A 124 -7.05 -1.34 6.39
CA HIS A 124 -8.15 -0.51 5.95
C HIS A 124 -7.80 0.21 4.65
N SER A 125 -8.80 0.49 3.82
CA SER A 125 -8.56 1.28 2.61
C SER A 125 -8.13 2.70 2.97
N PRO A 126 -7.26 3.33 2.15
CA PRO A 126 -6.87 4.73 2.34
C PRO A 126 -8.06 5.70 2.34
N LYS A 127 -9.22 5.29 1.82
CA LYS A 127 -10.49 6.05 1.87
C LYS A 127 -10.90 6.44 3.29
N ASN A 128 -10.47 5.68 4.30
CA ASN A 128 -10.80 5.94 5.69
C ASN A 128 -9.76 6.84 6.40
N CYS A 129 -8.57 7.02 5.85
CA CYS A 129 -7.48 7.79 6.47
C CYS A 129 -7.19 9.12 5.76
N LEU A 130 -7.42 9.19 4.44
CA LEU A 130 -7.15 10.38 3.63
C LEU A 130 -8.08 11.58 3.90
N PRO A 131 -9.38 11.42 4.26
CA PRO A 131 -10.28 12.56 4.48
C PRO A 131 -9.94 13.44 5.70
N GLY A 132 -9.02 13.02 6.58
CA GLY A 132 -8.76 13.71 7.86
C GLY A 132 -7.86 14.95 7.77
N ALA A 133 -7.07 15.10 6.70
CA ALA A 133 -6.04 16.14 6.57
C ALA A 133 -6.42 17.27 5.58
N GLY A 134 -7.71 17.48 5.34
CA GLY A 134 -8.21 18.47 4.37
C GLY A 134 -8.25 18.01 2.91
N TRP A 135 -7.95 16.72 2.66
CA TRP A 135 -8.08 16.12 1.33
C TRP A 135 -9.50 15.59 1.10
N GLU A 136 -10.19 16.17 0.12
CA GLU A 136 -11.53 15.78 -0.30
C GLU A 136 -11.50 14.91 -1.56
N PRO A 137 -12.34 13.87 -1.66
CA PRO A 137 -12.36 13.03 -2.84
C PRO A 137 -13.16 13.63 -3.98
N LEU A 138 -12.54 13.70 -5.15
CA LEU A 138 -13.18 14.14 -6.39
C LEU A 138 -13.77 12.97 -7.19
N SER A 139 -13.05 11.85 -7.29
CA SER A 139 -13.54 10.66 -8.00
C SER A 139 -12.87 9.39 -7.51
N SER A 140 -13.58 8.25 -7.59
CA SER A 140 -13.06 6.91 -7.30
C SER A 140 -13.56 5.92 -8.33
N GLU A 141 -12.64 5.24 -9.02
CA GLU A 141 -13.00 4.22 -10.00
C GLU A 141 -11.92 3.14 -10.11
N PRO A 142 -12.30 1.89 -10.42
CA PRO A 142 -11.32 0.86 -10.74
C PRO A 142 -10.66 1.13 -12.09
N VAL A 143 -9.37 0.80 -12.21
CA VAL A 143 -8.62 0.86 -13.47
C VAL A 143 -7.87 -0.45 -13.68
N ALA A 144 -7.86 -0.94 -14.92
CA ALA A 144 -7.14 -2.13 -15.32
C ALA A 144 -5.69 -1.80 -15.70
N ILE A 145 -4.76 -2.65 -15.30
CA ILE A 145 -3.33 -2.57 -15.65
C ILE A 145 -2.91 -3.92 -16.22
N GLU A 146 -2.26 -3.90 -17.38
CA GLU A 146 -1.59 -5.09 -17.92
C GLU A 146 -0.21 -5.22 -17.30
N VAL A 147 0.05 -6.31 -16.60
CA VAL A 147 1.31 -6.59 -15.90
C VAL A 147 1.70 -8.04 -16.14
N GLY A 148 2.87 -8.30 -16.72
CA GLY A 148 3.37 -9.66 -16.93
C GLY A 148 2.43 -10.56 -17.74
N GLY A 149 1.69 -10.00 -18.70
CA GLY A 149 0.74 -10.74 -19.54
C GLY A 149 -0.61 -11.07 -18.87
N ARG A 150 -0.90 -10.49 -17.69
CA ARG A 150 -2.20 -10.58 -17.03
C ARG A 150 -2.77 -9.18 -16.75
N ALA A 151 -4.08 -9.05 -16.96
CA ALA A 151 -4.84 -7.90 -16.50
C ALA A 151 -5.04 -7.98 -14.97
N VAL A 152 -4.71 -6.90 -14.27
CA VAL A 152 -5.07 -6.68 -12.87
C VAL A 152 -5.92 -5.44 -12.73
N THR A 153 -6.72 -5.36 -11.67
CA THR A 153 -7.51 -4.17 -11.38
C THR A 153 -7.03 -3.55 -10.08
N VAL A 154 -6.78 -2.25 -10.09
CA VAL A 154 -6.46 -1.41 -8.93
C VAL A 154 -7.50 -0.30 -8.79
N ASN A 155 -7.51 0.45 -7.69
CA ASN A 155 -8.35 1.65 -7.57
C ASN A 155 -7.57 2.89 -7.99
N LYS A 156 -8.22 3.77 -8.74
CA LYS A 156 -7.84 5.15 -8.95
C LYS A 156 -8.69 6.06 -8.08
N TYR A 157 -8.05 7.00 -7.40
CA TYR A 157 -8.70 7.97 -6.54
C TYR A 157 -8.09 9.35 -6.76
N LEU A 158 -8.91 10.31 -7.15
CA LEU A 158 -8.49 11.70 -7.29
C LEU A 158 -8.91 12.47 -6.06
N LEU A 159 -7.96 13.16 -5.45
CA LEU A 159 -8.15 13.95 -4.23
C LEU A 159 -7.82 15.42 -4.49
N GLN A 160 -8.43 16.30 -3.71
CA GLN A 160 -8.22 17.74 -3.73
C GLN A 160 -8.01 18.30 -2.33
N ASN A 161 -7.06 19.21 -2.17
CA ASN A 161 -6.91 20.04 -0.96
C ASN A 161 -6.66 21.49 -1.41
N GLY A 162 -7.68 22.35 -1.28
CA GLY A 162 -7.63 23.71 -1.83
C GLY A 162 -7.37 23.71 -3.33
N SER A 163 -6.24 24.32 -3.75
CA SER A 163 -5.82 24.37 -5.17
C SER A 163 -4.96 23.17 -5.59
N GLN A 164 -4.57 22.31 -4.67
CA GLN A 164 -3.75 21.14 -4.96
C GLN A 164 -4.63 19.92 -5.26
N GLN A 165 -4.14 19.06 -6.16
CA GLN A 165 -4.77 17.78 -6.45
C GLN A 165 -3.73 16.67 -6.43
N ALA A 166 -4.15 15.46 -6.05
CA ALA A 166 -3.30 14.28 -6.03
C ALA A 166 -4.06 13.08 -6.59
N LEU A 167 -3.40 12.32 -7.46
CA LEU A 167 -3.88 11.04 -7.95
C LEU A 167 -3.29 9.92 -7.09
N VAL A 168 -4.15 9.05 -6.61
CA VAL A 168 -3.78 7.90 -5.79
C VAL A 168 -4.18 6.63 -6.52
N LEU A 169 -3.20 5.77 -6.79
CA LEU A 169 -3.47 4.37 -7.11
C LEU A 169 -3.29 3.53 -5.85
N TYR A 170 -4.23 2.63 -5.56
CA TYR A 170 -4.05 1.69 -4.46
C TYR A 170 -4.72 0.34 -4.71
N TRP A 171 -4.12 -0.71 -4.15
CA TRP A 171 -4.61 -2.08 -4.23
C TRP A 171 -4.11 -2.91 -3.04
N TYR A 172 -4.62 -4.12 -2.94
CA TYR A 172 -4.19 -5.13 -2.00
C TYR A 172 -3.46 -6.24 -2.76
N GLN A 173 -2.35 -6.71 -2.20
CA GLN A 173 -1.53 -7.74 -2.82
C GLN A 173 -0.95 -8.69 -1.79
N GLY A 174 -1.04 -9.99 -2.07
CA GLY A 174 -0.62 -11.06 -1.19
C GLY A 174 -1.19 -12.37 -1.71
N ARG A 175 -0.85 -13.50 -1.09
CA ARG A 175 -1.37 -14.87 -1.39
C ARG A 175 -1.68 -15.12 -2.89
N GLY A 176 -0.77 -14.71 -3.78
CA GLY A 176 -0.86 -14.85 -5.24
C GLY A 176 -1.94 -14.01 -5.95
N ARG A 177 -2.46 -12.93 -5.35
CA ARG A 177 -3.60 -12.17 -5.88
C ARG A 177 -3.36 -10.67 -5.75
N VAL A 178 -3.88 -9.93 -6.74
CA VAL A 178 -4.06 -8.46 -6.70
C VAL A 178 -5.57 -8.19 -6.62
N ARG A 179 -5.97 -7.29 -5.71
CA ARG A 179 -7.38 -6.94 -5.47
C ARG A 179 -7.53 -5.43 -5.33
N HIS A 180 -8.55 -4.87 -5.97
CA HIS A 180 -8.96 -3.48 -5.74
C HIS A 180 -10.05 -3.37 -4.65
N SER A 181 -10.94 -4.36 -4.55
CA SER A 181 -12.08 -4.30 -3.61
C SER A 181 -11.70 -4.77 -2.21
N GLU A 182 -11.82 -3.88 -1.22
CA GLU A 182 -11.66 -4.21 0.20
C GLU A 182 -12.65 -5.32 0.63
N TYR A 183 -13.86 -5.33 0.08
CA TYR A 183 -14.85 -6.36 0.38
C TYR A 183 -14.40 -7.75 -0.10
N LEU A 184 -13.86 -7.84 -1.33
CA LEU A 184 -13.33 -9.10 -1.84
C LEU A 184 -12.12 -9.57 -1.03
N VAL A 185 -11.26 -8.63 -0.62
CA VAL A 185 -10.13 -8.94 0.27
C VAL A 185 -10.62 -9.53 1.59
N LYS A 186 -11.62 -8.91 2.25
CA LYS A 186 -12.19 -9.45 3.48
C LYS A 186 -12.79 -10.85 3.31
N LEU A 187 -13.49 -11.10 2.19
CA LEU A 187 -14.00 -12.44 1.89
C LEU A 187 -12.88 -13.46 1.65
N ASP A 188 -11.86 -13.10 0.87
CA ASP A 188 -10.69 -13.94 0.60
C ASP A 188 -9.94 -14.26 1.91
N LEU A 189 -9.79 -13.28 2.80
CA LEU A 189 -9.18 -13.44 4.12
C LEU A 189 -9.99 -14.39 5.00
N LEU A 190 -11.31 -14.24 5.09
CA LEU A 190 -12.17 -15.15 5.88
C LEU A 190 -12.06 -16.60 5.37
N ARG A 191 -12.05 -16.77 4.05
CA ARG A 191 -11.91 -18.09 3.41
C ARG A 191 -10.54 -18.70 3.69
N ASP A 192 -9.47 -17.94 3.51
CA ASP A 192 -8.10 -18.44 3.65
C ASP A 192 -7.68 -18.60 5.10
N ALA A 193 -8.19 -17.77 6.01
CA ALA A 193 -8.04 -17.98 7.44
C ALA A 193 -8.63 -19.32 7.86
N ALA A 194 -9.82 -19.67 7.34
CA ALA A 194 -10.48 -20.91 7.71
C ALA A 194 -9.87 -22.17 7.05
N ILE A 195 -9.42 -22.08 5.80
CA ILE A 195 -8.95 -23.25 5.02
C ILE A 195 -7.43 -23.41 5.09
N ARG A 196 -6.69 -22.30 5.03
CA ARG A 196 -5.23 -22.26 4.91
C ARG A 196 -4.54 -21.71 6.16
N ARG A 197 -5.29 -21.24 7.16
CA ARG A 197 -4.77 -20.60 8.37
C ARG A 197 -3.81 -19.45 8.05
N ARG A 198 -4.15 -18.62 7.06
CA ARG A 198 -3.35 -17.45 6.68
C ARG A 198 -4.23 -16.24 6.38
N SER A 199 -3.75 -15.08 6.77
CA SER A 199 -4.41 -13.78 6.59
C SER A 199 -3.41 -12.67 6.20
N ASP A 200 -2.26 -13.08 5.67
CA ASP A 200 -1.23 -12.18 5.17
C ASP A 200 -1.71 -11.36 3.97
N GLU A 201 -1.38 -10.07 3.96
CA GLU A 201 -1.79 -9.13 2.93
C GLU A 201 -0.93 -7.87 2.97
N ALA A 202 -0.71 -7.25 1.82
CA ALA A 202 -0.17 -5.89 1.74
C ALA A 202 -1.22 -4.90 1.23
N LEU A 203 -1.19 -3.68 1.78
CA LEU A 203 -1.74 -2.49 1.13
C LEU A 203 -0.63 -1.79 0.37
N VAL A 204 -0.85 -1.56 -0.92
CA VAL A 204 0.07 -0.79 -1.76
C VAL A 204 -0.63 0.49 -2.20
N ARG A 205 0.09 1.61 -2.13
CA ARG A 205 -0.40 2.93 -2.49
C ARG A 205 0.68 3.70 -3.23
N ILE A 206 0.32 4.28 -4.37
CA ILE A 206 1.13 5.24 -5.12
C ILE A 206 0.40 6.58 -5.08
N VAL A 207 1.10 7.66 -4.74
CA VAL A 207 0.56 9.02 -4.74
C VAL A 207 1.38 9.89 -5.70
N VAL A 208 0.69 10.53 -6.65
CA VAL A 208 1.28 11.43 -7.64
C VAL A 208 0.56 12.78 -7.57
N PRO A 209 1.24 13.90 -7.29
CA PRO A 209 0.66 15.23 -7.40
C PRO A 209 0.20 15.51 -8.83
N VAL A 210 -0.95 16.15 -8.97
CA VAL A 210 -1.43 16.63 -10.26
C VAL A 210 -0.86 18.03 -10.49
N LEU A 211 -0.02 18.14 -11.52
CA LEU A 211 0.72 19.35 -11.87
C LEU A 211 0.24 19.90 -13.22
N GLU A 212 1.05 20.74 -13.88
CA GLU A 212 0.69 21.36 -15.17
C GLU A 212 0.32 20.35 -16.26
N GLY A 213 0.87 19.13 -16.23
CA GLY A 213 0.50 18.03 -17.13
C GLY A 213 -0.88 17.42 -16.89
N GLY A 214 -1.56 17.81 -15.80
CA GLY A 214 -2.90 17.38 -15.46
C GLY A 214 -3.02 15.94 -14.94
N THR A 215 -4.25 15.52 -14.68
CA THR A 215 -4.57 14.21 -14.09
C THR A 215 -4.12 13.05 -14.96
N GLU A 216 -4.11 13.21 -16.29
CA GLU A 216 -3.74 12.15 -17.22
C GLU A 216 -2.25 11.82 -17.14
N ALA A 217 -1.38 12.83 -17.09
CA ALA A 217 0.05 12.62 -16.90
C ALA A 217 0.35 11.97 -15.54
N ALA A 218 -0.36 12.39 -14.49
CA ALA A 218 -0.25 11.78 -13.17
C ALA A 218 -0.71 10.31 -13.17
N LEU A 219 -1.76 9.98 -13.92
CA LEU A 219 -2.25 8.61 -14.06
C LEU A 219 -1.23 7.73 -14.79
N GLU A 220 -0.68 8.18 -15.91
CA GLU A 220 0.33 7.41 -16.67
C GLU A 220 1.56 7.11 -15.80
N LEU A 221 2.09 8.11 -15.08
CA LEU A 221 3.21 7.90 -14.17
C LEU A 221 2.87 6.89 -13.07
N ALA A 222 1.67 6.98 -12.48
CA ALA A 222 1.22 6.04 -11.46
C ALA A 222 1.07 4.62 -12.01
N LEU A 223 0.54 4.47 -13.23
CA LEU A 223 0.39 3.18 -13.90
C LEU A 223 1.76 2.56 -14.21
N ASP A 224 2.72 3.35 -14.69
CA ASP A 224 4.08 2.87 -14.94
C ASP A 224 4.78 2.42 -13.66
N ALA A 225 4.65 3.19 -12.58
CA ALA A 225 5.16 2.77 -11.28
C ALA A 225 4.47 1.48 -10.78
N ALA A 226 3.15 1.32 -11.00
CA ALA A 226 2.43 0.11 -10.65
C ALA A 226 2.89 -1.11 -11.47
N ARG A 227 3.16 -0.95 -12.77
CA ARG A 227 3.69 -2.01 -13.65
C ARG A 227 5.04 -2.55 -13.18
N VAL A 228 5.85 -1.71 -12.53
CA VAL A 228 7.12 -2.11 -11.90
C VAL A 228 6.89 -2.71 -10.51
N ALA A 229 6.07 -2.08 -9.68
CA ALA A 229 5.87 -2.47 -8.29
C ALA A 229 5.17 -3.83 -8.14
N ILE A 230 4.12 -4.09 -8.92
CA ILE A 230 3.32 -5.33 -8.79
C ILE A 230 4.18 -6.60 -8.92
N PRO A 231 4.96 -6.81 -10.00
CA PRO A 231 5.76 -8.03 -10.14
C PRO A 231 6.96 -8.05 -9.18
N ALA A 232 7.52 -6.90 -8.81
CA ALA A 232 8.58 -6.81 -7.81
C ALA A 232 8.11 -7.31 -6.44
N LEU A 233 6.91 -6.89 -6.02
CA LEU A 233 6.33 -7.28 -4.74
C LEU A 233 5.96 -8.76 -4.66
N ASP A 234 5.62 -9.39 -5.80
CA ASP A 234 5.40 -10.85 -5.86
C ASP A 234 6.67 -11.64 -5.42
N LEU A 235 7.87 -11.07 -5.57
CA LEU A 235 9.13 -11.67 -5.09
C LEU A 235 9.30 -11.59 -3.56
N SER A 236 8.70 -10.59 -2.92
CA SER A 236 8.74 -10.40 -1.47
C SER A 236 7.67 -11.20 -0.74
N PHE A 237 6.47 -11.31 -1.31
CA PHE A 237 5.35 -11.94 -0.60
C PHE A 237 5.42 -13.47 -0.61
N PRO A 238 4.85 -14.14 0.41
CA PRO A 238 4.69 -15.59 0.40
C PRO A 238 3.87 -16.07 -0.80
N GLU A 239 4.19 -17.26 -1.31
CA GLU A 239 3.48 -17.87 -2.45
C GLU A 239 2.01 -18.18 -2.12
N GLY A 240 1.18 -18.35 -3.15
CA GLY A 240 -0.28 -18.56 -3.04
C GLY A 240 -0.69 -19.96 -2.58
#